data_AF-A0A1G8SC07-F1
#
_entry.id   AF-A0A1G8SC07-F1
#
_cell.length_a   1.000
_cell.length_b   1.000
_cell.length_c   1.000
_cell.angle_alpha   90.00
_cell.angle_beta   90.00
_cell.angle_gamma   90.00
#
_symmetry.space_group_name_H-M   'P 1'
#
loop_
_entity.id
_entity.type
_entity.pdbx_description
1 polymer ?
#
loop_
_entity_poly.entity_id
_entity_poly.type
_entity_poly.pdbx_seq_one_letter_code
_entity_poly.pdbx_strand_id
1 'polypeptide(L)'
;MSHRGSGVNDIIAPRRGLPGMRRKLAGSSPLTVAFLGGSITEGAGASEPETSSWRALTGAYLQSVYEGRQLRCINAGVGGTDSSFGANRLAEHVFHEGEPDLLFVEFSVNDGDDREESVRGMEGIVRQCRRLNPDMDLIFIYTAADKNLTGRKPFNIAVHEEVAGYYGIPSVDCAAGVYDMIQAGELDWKQCAPDGYHPLDGGQALYAAFVRRYLEQALLVECSPGEAAAENLLPYVPLDHCNYEYGGMLDCSIASYSPEFCIGELPPGEPLMNWRFPTVHAWTDDPVGGFSFEVTGQRAGLVLLCGPDTGIFEYSLNGGAFTEVNLFDEWCPGAYRPVPFMFPLQAERALMRITIRNTGRRDSRSTGMGLRVLKLLHS
;
A
#
# COMPACT_ATOMS: atom_id res chain seq x y z
N MET A 1 37.47 -8.36 -32.47
CA MET A 1 37.44 -7.86 -31.08
C MET A 1 35.98 -7.79 -30.66
N SER A 2 35.56 -8.76 -29.85
CA SER A 2 34.20 -8.88 -29.34
C SER A 2 34.00 -7.88 -28.20
N HIS A 3 33.21 -6.83 -28.42
CA HIS A 3 32.61 -6.11 -27.30
C HIS A 3 31.49 -6.99 -26.73
N ARG A 4 31.83 -7.81 -25.74
CA ARG A 4 30.86 -8.28 -24.76
C ARG A 4 30.41 -7.04 -24.00
N GLY A 5 29.16 -6.63 -24.19
CA GLY A 5 28.51 -5.62 -23.36
C GLY A 5 28.33 -6.17 -21.95
N SER A 6 29.28 -5.91 -21.08
CA SER A 6 29.17 -6.12 -19.64
C SER A 6 28.72 -4.81 -18.99
N GLY A 7 27.47 -4.73 -18.52
CA GLY A 7 27.08 -3.68 -17.57
C GLY A 7 25.68 -3.04 -17.70
N VAL A 8 24.68 -3.64 -18.37
CA VAL A 8 23.29 -3.22 -18.08
C VAL A 8 22.88 -3.94 -16.80
N ASN A 9 23.12 -3.28 -15.68
CA ASN A 9 22.94 -3.81 -14.34
C ASN A 9 21.46 -4.19 -14.09
N ASP A 10 21.25 -5.42 -13.63
CA ASP A 10 19.93 -6.02 -13.55
C ASP A 10 19.05 -5.32 -12.48
N ILE A 11 18.04 -4.57 -12.94
CA ILE A 11 17.00 -3.96 -12.09
C ILE A 11 15.74 -4.83 -12.03
N ILE A 12 15.77 -6.04 -12.61
CA ILE A 12 14.65 -6.97 -12.67
C ILE A 12 15.07 -8.25 -11.96
N ALA A 13 14.28 -8.70 -10.99
CA ALA A 13 14.39 -10.06 -10.46
C ALA A 13 13.18 -10.85 -10.94
N PRO A 14 13.29 -11.71 -11.97
CA PRO A 14 12.13 -12.34 -12.60
C PRO A 14 11.47 -13.41 -11.73
N ARG A 15 12.23 -14.05 -10.83
CA ARG A 15 11.80 -15.12 -9.90
C ARG A 15 10.85 -16.12 -10.55
N ARG A 16 9.67 -16.37 -9.97
CA ARG A 16 8.68 -17.32 -10.48
C ARG A 16 7.95 -16.84 -11.75
N GLY A 17 8.16 -15.60 -12.17
CA GLY A 17 7.43 -14.98 -13.28
C GLY A 17 5.94 -14.79 -12.98
N LEU A 18 5.12 -14.79 -14.04
CA LEU A 18 3.68 -14.51 -14.02
C LEU A 18 2.85 -15.67 -14.62
N PRO A 19 2.85 -16.87 -14.00
CA PRO A 19 2.13 -18.03 -14.53
C PRO A 19 0.61 -17.85 -14.59
N GLY A 20 -0.01 -17.09 -13.68
CA GLY A 20 -1.43 -16.74 -13.74
C GLY A 20 -1.76 -15.89 -14.96
N MET A 21 -0.96 -14.85 -15.21
CA MET A 21 -1.07 -13.99 -16.38
C MET A 21 -0.90 -14.77 -17.69
N ARG A 22 0.09 -15.66 -17.78
CA ARG A 22 0.28 -16.49 -18.99
C ARG A 22 -0.93 -17.37 -19.28
N ARG A 23 -1.54 -17.98 -18.25
CA ARG A 23 -2.79 -18.73 -18.39
C ARG A 23 -3.95 -17.85 -18.86
N LYS A 24 -4.09 -16.64 -18.29
CA LYS A 24 -5.12 -15.66 -18.71
C LYS A 24 -4.93 -15.24 -20.16
N LEU A 25 -3.70 -14.99 -20.60
CA LEU A 25 -3.39 -14.62 -21.98
C LEU A 25 -3.75 -15.70 -23.00
N ALA A 26 -3.65 -16.98 -22.64
CA ALA A 26 -4.07 -18.11 -23.48
C ALA A 26 -5.60 -18.24 -23.61
N GLY A 27 -6.37 -17.56 -22.77
CA GLY A 27 -7.84 -17.58 -22.77
C GLY A 27 -8.49 -16.29 -23.28
N SER A 28 -9.81 -16.19 -23.09
CA SER A 28 -10.63 -15.03 -23.47
C SER A 28 -11.28 -14.29 -22.30
N SER A 29 -10.99 -14.70 -21.06
CA SER A 29 -11.56 -14.09 -19.85
C SER A 29 -11.16 -12.61 -19.70
N PRO A 30 -11.97 -11.75 -19.07
CA PRO A 30 -11.52 -10.42 -18.67
C PRO A 30 -10.28 -10.48 -17.78
N LEU A 31 -9.49 -9.40 -17.79
CA LEU A 31 -8.32 -9.23 -16.95
C LEU A 31 -8.55 -8.09 -15.94
N THR A 32 -8.34 -8.35 -14.66
CA THR A 32 -8.36 -7.31 -13.62
C THR A 32 -6.96 -7.13 -13.04
N VAL A 33 -6.43 -5.92 -13.13
CA VAL A 33 -5.10 -5.53 -12.65
C VAL A 33 -5.25 -4.52 -11.54
N ALA A 34 -4.62 -4.75 -10.40
CA ALA A 34 -4.65 -3.85 -9.26
C ALA A 34 -3.26 -3.27 -8.96
N PHE A 35 -3.26 -2.08 -8.38
CA PHE A 35 -2.05 -1.37 -7.98
C PHE A 35 -2.22 -0.89 -6.55
N LEU A 36 -1.46 -1.46 -5.63
CA LEU A 36 -1.50 -1.17 -4.21
C LEU A 36 -0.21 -0.48 -3.80
N GLY A 37 -0.30 0.73 -3.26
CA GLY A 37 0.88 1.46 -2.82
C GLY A 37 0.59 2.80 -2.20
N GLY A 38 1.64 3.61 -2.06
CA GLY A 38 1.58 4.98 -1.56
C GLY A 38 1.13 6.02 -2.59
N SER A 39 1.62 7.25 -2.42
CA SER A 39 1.26 8.43 -3.23
C SER A 39 1.74 8.33 -4.67
N ILE A 40 2.91 7.72 -4.91
CA ILE A 40 3.44 7.52 -6.27
C ILE A 40 2.53 6.56 -7.06
N THR A 41 2.05 5.50 -6.42
CA THR A 41 1.06 4.58 -7.00
C THR A 41 -0.31 5.25 -7.20
N GLU A 42 -0.72 6.10 -6.26
CA GLU A 42 -1.93 6.91 -6.38
C GLU A 42 -1.89 7.81 -7.63
N GLY A 43 -0.70 8.31 -7.96
CA GLY A 43 -0.41 9.11 -9.15
C GLY A 43 0.14 10.51 -8.85
N ALA A 44 0.58 10.79 -7.63
CA ALA A 44 1.17 12.08 -7.26
C ALA A 44 2.40 12.41 -8.13
N GLY A 45 2.51 13.67 -8.52
CA GLY A 45 3.55 14.19 -9.43
C GLY A 45 3.19 14.12 -10.91
N ALA A 46 2.34 13.18 -11.32
CA ALA A 46 1.82 13.10 -12.68
C ALA A 46 0.89 14.29 -12.99
N SER A 47 1.00 14.87 -14.19
CA SER A 47 0.11 15.97 -14.61
C SER A 47 -1.34 15.53 -14.73
N GLU A 48 -1.57 14.29 -15.19
CA GLU A 48 -2.87 13.66 -15.32
C GLU A 48 -2.82 12.24 -14.71
N PRO A 49 -3.08 12.08 -13.39
CA PRO A 49 -2.83 10.83 -12.66
C PRO A 49 -3.44 9.57 -13.28
N GLU A 50 -4.57 9.69 -13.96
CA GLU A 50 -5.26 8.56 -14.60
C GLU A 50 -4.76 8.23 -16.00
N THR A 51 -3.83 9.01 -16.57
CA THR A 51 -3.28 8.77 -17.91
C THR A 51 -1.75 8.86 -18.01
N SER A 52 -1.09 9.64 -17.15
CA SER A 52 0.37 9.85 -17.18
C SER A 52 1.13 9.23 -16.01
N SER A 53 0.45 8.68 -14.99
CA SER A 53 1.12 7.92 -13.92
C SER A 53 1.72 6.60 -14.43
N TRP A 54 2.76 6.09 -13.77
CA TRP A 54 3.39 4.83 -14.14
C TRP A 54 2.37 3.68 -14.16
N ARG A 55 1.41 3.71 -13.23
CA ARG A 55 0.27 2.79 -13.17
C ARG A 55 -0.59 2.90 -14.42
N ALA A 56 -1.04 4.10 -14.78
CA ALA A 56 -1.89 4.33 -15.92
C ALA A 56 -1.22 3.89 -17.23
N LEU A 57 0.07 4.23 -17.39
CA LEU A 57 0.89 3.82 -18.54
C LEU A 57 1.10 2.30 -18.60
N THR A 58 1.32 1.66 -17.44
CA THR A 58 1.41 0.19 -17.34
C THR A 58 0.08 -0.47 -17.72
N GLY A 59 -1.05 0.08 -17.25
CA GLY A 59 -2.38 -0.38 -17.62
C GLY A 59 -2.66 -0.25 -19.12
N ALA A 60 -2.28 0.88 -19.73
CA ALA A 60 -2.39 1.10 -21.17
C ALA A 60 -1.54 0.10 -21.97
N TYR A 61 -0.32 -0.19 -21.52
CA TYR A 61 0.52 -1.24 -22.10
C TYR A 61 -0.16 -2.62 -22.00
N LEU A 62 -0.66 -3.00 -20.83
CA LEU A 62 -1.36 -4.28 -20.65
C LEU A 62 -2.63 -4.36 -21.51
N GLN A 63 -3.36 -3.25 -21.69
CA GLN A 63 -4.51 -3.21 -22.60
C GLN A 63 -4.10 -3.45 -24.06
N SER A 64 -2.91 -2.99 -24.48
CA SER A 64 -2.37 -3.28 -25.82
C SER A 64 -1.98 -4.75 -25.99
N VAL A 65 -1.50 -5.41 -24.94
CA VAL A 65 -1.21 -6.85 -24.94
C VAL A 65 -2.51 -7.67 -24.90
N TYR A 66 -3.53 -7.15 -24.22
CA TYR A 66 -4.86 -7.74 -24.08
C TYR A 66 -5.86 -7.22 -25.13
N GLU A 67 -5.39 -6.93 -26.33
CA GLU A 67 -6.21 -6.35 -27.40
C GLU A 67 -7.46 -7.20 -27.70
N GLY A 68 -8.59 -6.52 -27.89
CA GLY A 68 -9.89 -7.16 -28.16
C GLY A 68 -10.56 -7.81 -26.94
N ARG A 69 -9.97 -7.70 -25.75
CA ARG A 69 -10.52 -8.24 -24.50
C ARG A 69 -10.66 -7.15 -23.43
N GLN A 70 -11.60 -7.33 -22.51
CA GLN A 70 -11.84 -6.39 -21.42
C GLN A 70 -10.70 -6.42 -20.40
N LEU A 71 -10.16 -5.25 -20.06
CA LEU A 71 -9.21 -5.06 -18.98
C LEU A 71 -9.75 -3.99 -18.01
N ARG A 72 -9.68 -4.27 -16.71
CA ARG A 72 -9.96 -3.30 -15.64
C ARG A 72 -8.69 -3.03 -14.84
N CYS A 73 -8.40 -1.75 -14.60
CA CYS A 73 -7.35 -1.33 -13.67
C CYS A 73 -7.97 -0.80 -12.37
N ILE A 74 -7.49 -1.26 -11.23
CA ILE A 74 -7.87 -0.80 -9.90
C ILE A 74 -6.72 0.06 -9.34
N ASN A 75 -7.00 1.34 -9.06
CA ASN A 75 -6.09 2.21 -8.33
C ASN A 75 -6.37 2.10 -6.82
N ALA A 76 -5.57 1.31 -6.12
CA ALA A 76 -5.57 1.20 -4.67
C ALA A 76 -4.37 1.95 -4.06
N GLY A 77 -3.92 3.05 -4.67
CA GLY A 77 -2.95 3.97 -4.08
C GLY A 77 -3.56 4.84 -2.97
N VAL A 78 -2.85 5.00 -1.86
CA VAL A 78 -3.22 5.90 -0.76
C VAL A 78 -1.96 6.62 -0.28
N GLY A 79 -1.84 7.91 -0.56
CA GLY A 79 -0.67 8.70 -0.21
C GLY A 79 -0.34 8.73 1.28
N GLY A 80 0.96 8.69 1.59
CA GLY A 80 1.46 8.75 2.97
C GLY A 80 1.19 7.51 3.81
N THR A 81 0.97 6.35 3.20
CA THR A 81 0.67 5.09 3.92
C THR A 81 1.67 3.98 3.58
N ASP A 82 1.91 3.12 4.56
CA ASP A 82 2.90 2.04 4.53
C ASP A 82 2.28 0.67 4.16
N SER A 83 3.14 -0.34 4.07
CA SER A 83 2.73 -1.72 3.80
C SER A 83 1.85 -2.33 4.89
N SER A 84 1.96 -1.87 6.15
CA SER A 84 1.10 -2.31 7.25
C SER A 84 -0.35 -1.92 6.99
N PHE A 85 -0.61 -0.63 6.70
CA PHE A 85 -1.95 -0.21 6.32
C PHE A 85 -2.37 -0.81 4.97
N GLY A 86 -1.42 -0.98 4.05
CA GLY A 86 -1.61 -1.72 2.79
C GLY A 86 -2.18 -3.12 3.00
N ALA A 87 -1.67 -3.88 3.96
CA ALA A 87 -2.18 -5.19 4.33
C ALA A 87 -3.60 -5.10 4.91
N ASN A 88 -3.88 -4.14 5.81
CA ASN A 88 -5.21 -4.00 6.39
C ASN A 88 -6.29 -3.62 5.36
N ARG A 89 -5.95 -2.77 4.38
CA ARG A 89 -6.91 -2.26 3.38
C ARG A 89 -6.98 -3.10 2.11
N LEU A 90 -6.18 -4.16 1.98
CA LEU A 90 -6.11 -4.97 0.77
C LEU A 90 -7.49 -5.49 0.36
N ALA A 91 -8.21 -6.16 1.27
CA ALA A 91 -9.51 -6.74 0.96
C ALA A 91 -10.52 -5.67 0.45
N GLU A 92 -10.62 -4.54 1.15
CA GLU A 92 -11.56 -3.48 0.78
C GLU A 92 -11.13 -2.72 -0.48
N HIS A 93 -9.83 -2.42 -0.68
CA HIS A 93 -9.41 -1.57 -1.79
C HIS A 93 -9.06 -2.34 -3.07
N VAL A 94 -8.70 -3.63 -2.96
CA VAL A 94 -8.25 -4.45 -4.09
C VAL A 94 -9.28 -5.52 -4.47
N PHE A 95 -9.99 -6.10 -3.49
CA PHE A 95 -10.92 -7.21 -3.73
C PHE A 95 -12.42 -6.82 -3.70
N HIS A 96 -12.77 -5.55 -3.47
CA HIS A 96 -14.18 -5.11 -3.35
C HIS A 96 -15.07 -5.45 -4.55
N GLU A 97 -14.50 -5.49 -5.76
CA GLU A 97 -15.22 -5.77 -7.00
C GLU A 97 -14.81 -7.12 -7.62
N GLY A 98 -14.40 -8.09 -6.79
CA GLY A 98 -14.01 -9.44 -7.22
C GLY A 98 -12.50 -9.71 -7.14
N GLU A 99 -12.08 -10.87 -7.64
CA GLU A 99 -10.70 -11.37 -7.56
C GLU A 99 -9.83 -10.79 -8.70
N PRO A 100 -8.80 -9.96 -8.39
CA PRO A 100 -7.87 -9.49 -9.42
C PRO A 100 -6.90 -10.58 -9.84
N ASP A 101 -6.41 -10.50 -11.07
CA ASP A 101 -5.49 -11.46 -11.68
C ASP A 101 -4.02 -11.09 -11.45
N LEU A 102 -3.74 -9.78 -11.33
CA LEU A 102 -2.39 -9.24 -11.16
C LEU A 102 -2.41 -8.09 -10.16
N LEU A 103 -1.47 -8.10 -9.22
CA LEU A 103 -1.24 -7.01 -8.28
C LEU A 103 0.18 -6.47 -8.38
N PHE A 104 0.30 -5.16 -8.60
CA PHE A 104 1.52 -4.43 -8.35
C PHE A 104 1.52 -3.90 -6.91
N VAL A 105 2.61 -4.10 -6.17
CA VAL A 105 2.78 -3.65 -4.78
C VAL A 105 3.98 -2.72 -4.68
N GLU A 106 3.80 -1.54 -4.09
CA GLU A 106 4.81 -0.48 -4.03
C GLU A 106 4.72 0.30 -2.71
N PHE A 107 5.67 0.03 -1.79
CA PHE A 107 5.73 0.70 -0.49
C PHE A 107 7.15 1.05 -0.04
N SER A 108 8.18 0.79 -0.86
CA SER A 108 9.58 0.92 -0.43
C SER A 108 9.98 2.34 -0.03
N VAL A 109 9.30 3.36 -0.57
CA VAL A 109 9.51 4.75 -0.17
C VAL A 109 8.66 5.18 1.03
N ASN A 110 7.60 4.44 1.36
CA ASN A 110 6.67 4.75 2.44
C ASN A 110 7.01 4.05 3.75
N ASP A 111 7.46 2.80 3.66
CA ASP A 111 7.89 2.04 4.83
C ASP A 111 9.03 2.75 5.58
N GLY A 112 8.99 2.67 6.91
CA GLY A 112 9.98 3.26 7.81
C GLY A 112 11.21 2.37 8.01
N ASP A 113 11.99 2.67 9.05
CA ASP A 113 13.25 1.97 9.33
C ASP A 113 13.08 0.70 10.18
N ASP A 114 11.84 0.32 10.52
CA ASP A 114 11.52 -0.92 11.22
C ASP A 114 11.39 -2.07 10.23
N ARG A 115 12.44 -2.90 10.17
CA ARG A 115 12.46 -4.09 9.31
C ARG A 115 11.29 -5.04 9.60
N GLU A 116 10.98 -5.30 10.88
CA GLU A 116 9.97 -6.29 11.24
C GLU A 116 8.58 -5.82 10.81
N GLU A 117 8.27 -4.55 11.04
CA GLU A 117 6.99 -3.96 10.62
C GLU A 117 6.81 -4.04 9.09
N SER A 118 7.83 -3.67 8.32
CA SER A 118 7.85 -3.82 6.86
C SER A 118 7.66 -5.27 6.40
N VAL A 119 8.34 -6.23 7.05
CA VAL A 119 8.17 -7.65 6.72
C VAL A 119 6.74 -8.09 7.00
N ARG A 120 6.16 -7.74 8.16
CA ARG A 120 4.78 -8.12 8.53
C ARG A 120 3.73 -7.57 7.56
N GLY A 121 3.90 -6.32 7.13
CA GLY A 121 3.03 -5.67 6.13
C GLY A 121 3.14 -6.32 4.76
N MET A 122 4.35 -6.38 4.21
CA MET A 122 4.59 -6.95 2.89
C MET A 122 4.23 -8.44 2.83
N GLU A 123 4.64 -9.25 3.82
CA GLU A 123 4.26 -10.65 3.92
C GLU A 123 2.74 -10.82 4.09
N GLY A 124 2.11 -9.96 4.88
CA GLY A 124 0.66 -9.96 5.08
C GLY A 124 -0.09 -9.80 3.76
N ILE A 125 0.33 -8.87 2.90
CA ILE A 125 -0.24 -8.66 1.56
C ILE A 125 -0.10 -9.95 0.72
N VAL A 126 1.09 -10.53 0.67
CA VAL A 126 1.37 -11.73 -0.13
C VAL A 126 0.49 -12.89 0.30
N ARG A 127 0.44 -13.17 1.61
CA ARG A 127 -0.30 -14.31 2.16
C ARG A 127 -1.81 -14.09 2.06
N GLN A 128 -2.31 -12.87 2.22
CA GLN A 128 -3.70 -12.54 1.96
C GLN A 128 -4.09 -12.77 0.50
N CYS A 129 -3.33 -12.23 -0.46
CA CYS A 129 -3.59 -12.41 -1.89
C CYS A 129 -3.70 -13.89 -2.23
N ARG A 130 -2.81 -14.71 -1.69
CA ARG A 130 -2.79 -16.16 -1.96
C ARG A 130 -3.94 -16.92 -1.33
N ARG A 131 -4.37 -16.51 -0.14
CA ARG A 131 -5.55 -17.06 0.54
C ARG A 131 -6.85 -16.70 -0.19
N LEU A 132 -6.93 -15.48 -0.74
CA LEU A 132 -8.13 -14.97 -1.40
C LEU A 132 -8.21 -15.39 -2.88
N ASN A 133 -7.10 -15.37 -3.60
CA ASN A 133 -6.97 -15.82 -4.98
C ASN A 133 -5.58 -16.48 -5.19
N PRO A 134 -5.47 -17.83 -5.10
CA PRO A 134 -4.22 -18.55 -5.30
C PRO A 134 -3.55 -18.31 -6.67
N ASP A 135 -4.34 -17.98 -7.69
CA ASP A 135 -3.91 -17.78 -9.07
C ASP A 135 -3.45 -16.34 -9.38
N MET A 136 -3.66 -15.40 -8.47
CA MET A 136 -3.23 -13.99 -8.62
C MET A 136 -1.71 -13.90 -8.71
N ASP A 137 -1.17 -13.21 -9.72
CA ASP A 137 0.25 -12.89 -9.77
C ASP A 137 0.55 -11.58 -9.02
N LEU A 138 1.74 -11.49 -8.43
CA LEU A 138 2.20 -10.30 -7.71
C LEU A 138 3.50 -9.80 -8.33
N ILE A 139 3.71 -8.49 -8.35
CA ILE A 139 4.97 -7.84 -8.74
C ILE A 139 5.29 -6.76 -7.72
N PHE A 140 6.50 -6.79 -7.15
CA PHE A 140 6.98 -5.72 -6.28
C PHE A 140 7.68 -4.64 -7.10
N ILE A 141 7.32 -3.39 -6.87
CA ILE A 141 7.92 -2.22 -7.52
C ILE A 141 8.65 -1.40 -6.47
N TYR A 142 9.88 -1.00 -6.78
CA TYR A 142 10.68 -0.14 -5.91
C TYR A 142 10.92 1.20 -6.57
N THR A 143 10.11 2.20 -6.21
CA THR A 143 10.19 3.57 -6.74
C THR A 143 11.38 4.32 -6.16
N ALA A 144 11.88 5.34 -6.86
CA ALA A 144 12.94 6.21 -6.37
C ALA A 144 12.40 7.38 -5.53
N ALA A 145 13.18 7.74 -4.51
CA ALA A 145 13.10 8.94 -3.70
C ALA A 145 14.50 9.29 -3.19
N ASP A 146 14.72 10.52 -2.71
CA ASP A 146 16.02 10.96 -2.19
C ASP A 146 16.62 9.96 -1.18
N LYS A 147 15.78 9.38 -0.32
CA LYS A 147 16.21 8.42 0.72
C LYS A 147 16.79 7.11 0.17
N ASN A 148 16.40 6.70 -1.04
CA ASN A 148 16.77 5.40 -1.61
C ASN A 148 17.61 5.52 -2.90
N LEU A 149 18.09 6.72 -3.23
CA LEU A 149 19.08 6.99 -4.28
C LEU A 149 20.52 7.08 -3.76
N THR A 150 20.81 6.38 -2.65
CA THR A 150 22.13 6.35 -1.99
C THR A 150 23.03 5.21 -2.45
N GLY A 151 22.50 4.30 -3.28
CA GLY A 151 23.17 3.11 -3.77
C GLY A 151 22.16 2.10 -4.32
N ARG A 152 22.63 0.89 -4.64
CA ARG A 152 21.75 -0.22 -5.03
C ARG A 152 21.22 -0.93 -3.78
N LYS A 153 19.92 -1.29 -3.80
CA LYS A 153 19.23 -1.99 -2.71
C LYS A 153 19.44 -1.36 -1.32
N PRO A 154 19.12 -0.06 -1.14
CA PRO A 154 19.06 0.57 0.18
C PRO A 154 18.04 -0.13 1.08
N PHE A 155 18.09 0.19 2.39
CA PHE A 155 17.43 -0.55 3.46
C PHE A 155 16.01 -1.04 3.12
N ASN A 156 15.05 -0.15 2.84
CA ASN A 156 13.66 -0.56 2.59
C ASN A 156 13.51 -1.50 1.39
N ILE A 157 14.28 -1.26 0.32
CA ILE A 157 14.27 -2.13 -0.87
C ILE A 157 14.86 -3.50 -0.52
N ALA A 158 15.94 -3.54 0.25
CA ALA A 158 16.53 -4.78 0.72
C ALA A 158 15.53 -5.60 1.57
N VAL A 159 14.81 -4.96 2.49
CA VAL A 159 13.78 -5.61 3.32
C VAL A 159 12.65 -6.18 2.46
N HIS A 160 12.14 -5.42 1.48
CA HIS A 160 11.09 -5.90 0.59
C HIS A 160 11.58 -7.04 -0.32
N GLU A 161 12.85 -7.02 -0.71
CA GLU A 161 13.51 -8.08 -1.48
C GLU A 161 13.65 -9.39 -0.68
N GLU A 162 13.73 -9.34 0.66
CA GLU A 162 13.69 -10.54 1.49
C GLU A 162 12.35 -11.26 1.35
N VAL A 163 11.24 -10.52 1.46
CA VAL A 163 9.89 -11.05 1.26
C VAL A 163 9.71 -11.54 -0.18
N ALA A 164 10.15 -10.75 -1.17
CA ALA A 164 10.09 -11.13 -2.58
C ALA A 164 10.86 -12.42 -2.86
N GLY A 165 12.08 -12.53 -2.32
CA GLY A 165 12.92 -13.71 -2.46
C GLY A 165 12.31 -14.95 -1.83
N TYR A 166 11.78 -14.82 -0.61
CA TYR A 166 11.18 -15.93 0.13
C TYR A 166 9.94 -16.50 -0.56
N TYR A 167 9.08 -15.63 -1.10
CA TYR A 167 7.84 -16.00 -1.76
C TYR A 167 7.95 -16.14 -3.29
N GLY A 168 9.15 -15.97 -3.82
CA GLY A 168 9.43 -16.05 -5.25
C GLY A 168 8.73 -14.98 -6.08
N ILE A 169 8.41 -13.82 -5.50
CA ILE A 169 7.68 -12.73 -6.16
C ILE A 169 8.62 -11.90 -7.04
N PRO A 170 8.33 -11.74 -8.33
CA PRO A 170 9.15 -10.88 -9.18
C PRO A 170 9.18 -9.44 -8.69
N SER A 171 10.30 -8.76 -8.93
CA SER A 171 10.47 -7.36 -8.56
C SER A 171 11.16 -6.52 -9.64
N VAL A 172 10.81 -5.23 -9.67
CA VAL A 172 11.41 -4.22 -10.55
C VAL A 172 11.93 -3.07 -9.69
N ASP A 173 13.24 -2.88 -9.69
CA ASP A 173 13.96 -1.85 -8.92
C ASP A 173 14.13 -0.58 -9.77
N CYS A 174 13.06 0.23 -9.83
CA CYS A 174 13.11 1.51 -10.53
C CYS A 174 14.13 2.46 -9.90
N ALA A 175 14.33 2.40 -8.59
CA ALA A 175 15.32 3.21 -7.88
C ALA A 175 16.75 2.89 -8.33
N ALA A 176 17.12 1.63 -8.47
CA ALA A 176 18.42 1.24 -9.02
C ALA A 176 18.60 1.70 -10.47
N GLY A 177 17.53 1.69 -11.29
CA GLY A 177 17.56 2.20 -12.66
C GLY A 177 17.83 3.71 -12.70
N VAL A 178 17.11 4.47 -11.88
CA VAL A 178 17.31 5.92 -11.72
C VAL A 178 18.72 6.22 -11.18
N TYR A 179 19.16 5.49 -10.16
CA TYR A 179 20.49 5.64 -9.58
C TYR A 179 21.59 5.46 -10.63
N ASP A 180 21.52 4.39 -11.44
CA ASP A 180 22.49 4.14 -12.50
C ASP A 180 22.51 5.28 -13.54
N MET A 181 21.35 5.81 -13.93
CA MET A 181 21.25 6.94 -14.86
C MET A 181 21.85 8.23 -14.27
N ILE A 182 21.69 8.46 -12.97
CA ILE A 182 22.35 9.58 -12.26
C ILE A 182 23.87 9.40 -12.29
N GLN A 183 24.38 8.21 -11.99
CA GLN A 183 25.82 7.93 -12.01
C GLN A 183 26.42 8.07 -13.42
N ALA A 184 25.65 7.77 -14.46
CA ALA A 184 26.03 7.96 -15.85
C ALA A 184 25.95 9.43 -16.33
N GLY A 185 25.38 10.33 -15.52
CA GLY A 185 25.13 11.73 -15.91
C GLY A 185 23.99 11.90 -16.91
N GLU A 186 23.13 10.90 -17.06
CA GLU A 186 22.01 10.87 -18.01
C GLU A 186 20.72 11.45 -17.43
N LEU A 187 20.64 11.56 -16.10
CA LEU A 187 19.43 12.01 -15.39
C LEU A 187 19.78 12.90 -14.19
N ASP A 188 19.04 13.99 -14.03
CA ASP A 188 19.03 14.82 -12.82
C ASP A 188 17.74 14.57 -12.04
N TRP A 189 17.86 13.93 -10.88
CA TRP A 189 16.70 13.53 -10.09
C TRP A 189 15.82 14.70 -9.68
N LYS A 190 16.40 15.86 -9.39
CA LYS A 190 15.62 17.05 -9.00
C LYS A 190 14.74 17.58 -10.13
N GLN A 191 15.11 17.33 -11.38
CA GLN A 191 14.27 17.66 -12.53
C GLN A 191 13.15 16.64 -12.72
N CYS A 192 13.38 15.39 -12.33
CA CYS A 192 12.37 14.33 -12.38
C CYS A 192 11.37 14.40 -11.23
N ALA A 193 11.82 14.68 -10.01
CA ALA A 193 11.02 14.78 -8.79
C ALA A 193 11.50 15.99 -7.95
N PRO A 194 10.97 17.20 -8.19
CA PRO A 194 11.43 18.42 -7.52
C PRO A 194 11.30 18.41 -5.99
N ASP A 195 10.34 17.64 -5.45
CA ASP A 195 10.14 17.46 -4.02
C ASP A 195 10.98 16.32 -3.42
N GLY A 196 11.76 15.60 -4.24
CA GLY A 196 12.59 14.47 -3.84
C GLY A 196 11.85 13.13 -3.76
N TYR A 197 10.54 13.08 -4.02
CA TYR A 197 9.71 11.88 -3.87
C TYR A 197 8.84 11.59 -5.10
N HIS A 198 8.05 12.55 -5.55
CA HIS A 198 6.99 12.33 -6.53
C HIS A 198 7.47 12.66 -7.94
N PRO A 199 7.64 11.66 -8.82
CA PRO A 199 8.12 11.92 -10.16
C PRO A 199 7.04 12.63 -10.99
N LEU A 200 7.48 13.63 -11.75
CA LEU A 200 6.74 14.23 -12.85
C LEU A 200 6.57 13.23 -14.01
N ASP A 201 5.80 13.61 -15.03
CA ASP A 201 5.45 12.72 -16.16
C ASP A 201 6.65 11.97 -16.78
N GLY A 202 7.81 12.62 -16.90
CA GLY A 202 9.02 11.97 -17.42
C GLY A 202 9.53 10.83 -16.52
N GLY A 203 9.52 11.01 -15.21
CA GLY A 203 9.89 9.97 -14.25
C GLY A 203 8.82 8.87 -14.14
N GLN A 204 7.55 9.24 -14.23
CA GLN A 204 6.43 8.27 -14.29
C GLN A 204 6.55 7.37 -15.53
N ALA A 205 6.85 7.96 -16.68
CA ALA A 205 7.10 7.23 -17.93
C ALA A 205 8.34 6.32 -17.83
N LEU A 206 9.40 6.77 -17.16
CA LEU A 206 10.60 5.96 -16.90
C LEU A 206 10.26 4.71 -16.08
N TYR A 207 9.49 4.86 -14.99
CA TYR A 207 9.03 3.72 -14.19
C TYR A 207 8.18 2.76 -15.02
N ALA A 208 7.21 3.28 -15.79
CA ALA A 208 6.41 2.45 -16.68
C ALA A 208 7.26 1.70 -17.71
N ALA A 209 8.32 2.30 -18.24
CA ALA A 209 9.23 1.65 -19.17
C ALA A 209 10.01 0.49 -18.52
N PHE A 210 10.48 0.65 -17.28
CA PHE A 210 11.12 -0.44 -16.53
C PHE A 210 10.16 -1.58 -16.24
N VAL A 211 8.94 -1.28 -15.82
CA VAL A 211 7.88 -2.27 -15.60
C VAL A 211 7.52 -2.99 -16.89
N ARG A 212 7.31 -2.24 -17.98
CA ARG A 212 7.05 -2.79 -19.31
C ARG A 212 8.15 -3.75 -19.75
N ARG A 213 9.42 -3.40 -19.55
CA ARG A 213 10.55 -4.28 -19.89
C ARG A 213 10.47 -5.63 -19.17
N TYR A 214 10.06 -5.63 -17.89
CA TYR A 214 9.83 -6.88 -17.17
C TYR A 214 8.63 -7.65 -17.74
N LEU A 215 7.50 -6.98 -17.99
CA LEU A 215 6.31 -7.62 -18.55
C LEU A 215 6.59 -8.25 -19.92
N GLU A 216 7.33 -7.57 -20.80
CA GLU A 216 7.76 -8.12 -22.09
C GLU A 216 8.57 -9.41 -21.90
N GLN A 217 9.50 -9.46 -20.93
CA GLN A 217 10.26 -10.68 -20.62
C GLN A 217 9.38 -11.79 -20.03
N ALA A 218 8.50 -11.46 -19.09
CA ALA A 218 7.72 -12.43 -18.33
C ALA A 218 6.60 -13.10 -19.15
N LEU A 219 6.06 -12.37 -20.15
CA LEU A 219 4.95 -12.83 -20.98
C LEU A 219 5.40 -13.58 -22.25
N LEU A 220 6.67 -13.46 -22.66
CA LEU A 220 7.25 -14.20 -23.79
C LEU A 220 7.59 -15.67 -23.47
N VAL A 221 7.65 -16.04 -22.19
CA VAL A 221 7.97 -17.42 -21.79
C VAL A 221 6.76 -18.31 -22.06
N GLU A 222 6.88 -19.25 -23.00
CA GLU A 222 5.82 -20.24 -23.25
C GLU A 222 5.62 -21.13 -22.03
N CYS A 223 4.35 -21.37 -21.63
CA CYS A 223 4.04 -22.34 -20.59
C CYS A 223 4.49 -23.73 -21.05
N SER A 224 5.39 -24.37 -20.30
CA SER A 224 5.75 -25.76 -20.57
C SER A 224 4.54 -26.66 -20.28
N PRO A 225 4.17 -27.61 -21.16
CA PRO A 225 3.10 -28.55 -20.88
C PRO A 225 3.43 -29.35 -19.61
N GLY A 226 2.69 -29.11 -18.52
CA GLY A 226 3.00 -29.71 -17.21
C GLY A 226 3.58 -28.73 -16.17
N GLU A 227 3.68 -27.43 -16.45
CA GLU A 227 3.55 -26.41 -15.39
C GLU A 227 2.16 -26.62 -14.77
N ALA A 228 2.05 -27.55 -13.82
CA ALA A 228 0.88 -27.67 -12.98
C ALA A 228 0.50 -26.26 -12.52
N ALA A 229 -0.80 -25.97 -12.42
CA ALA A 229 -1.26 -24.86 -11.59
C ALA A 229 -0.39 -24.91 -10.33
N ALA A 230 0.31 -23.82 -10.02
CA ALA A 230 1.29 -23.78 -8.95
C ALA A 230 0.56 -23.93 -7.60
N GLU A 231 -0.06 -25.09 -7.38
CA GLU A 231 -0.68 -25.52 -6.17
C GLU A 231 0.45 -25.58 -5.13
N ASN A 232 0.34 -24.69 -4.14
CA ASN A 232 1.04 -24.77 -2.85
C ASN A 232 2.58 -24.65 -2.88
N LEU A 233 3.14 -23.60 -3.49
CA LEU A 233 4.57 -23.27 -3.36
C LEU A 233 4.89 -22.12 -2.40
N LEU A 234 3.92 -21.58 -1.66
CA LEU A 234 4.31 -20.70 -0.55
C LEU A 234 4.96 -21.54 0.54
N PRO A 235 6.04 -21.05 1.15
CA PRO A 235 6.49 -21.60 2.41
C PRO A 235 5.31 -21.65 3.39
N TYR A 236 5.06 -22.84 3.94
CA TYR A 236 4.01 -23.03 4.94
C TYR A 236 4.26 -22.16 6.17
N VAL A 237 5.54 -22.03 6.53
CA VAL A 237 6.01 -21.19 7.63
C VAL A 237 6.12 -19.74 7.12
N PRO A 238 5.56 -18.75 7.81
CA PRO A 238 5.80 -17.35 7.48
C PRO A 238 7.23 -16.92 7.89
N LEU A 239 7.77 -15.89 7.25
CA LEU A 239 8.98 -15.17 7.67
C LEU A 239 8.80 -14.56 9.05
N ASP A 240 7.63 -13.97 9.32
CA ASP A 240 7.26 -13.43 10.62
C ASP A 240 5.91 -14.01 11.07
N HIS A 241 5.90 -14.64 12.25
CA HIS A 241 4.68 -15.23 12.82
C HIS A 241 3.60 -14.19 13.20
N CYS A 242 3.99 -12.92 13.31
CA CYS A 242 3.13 -11.77 13.57
C CYS A 242 2.72 -11.03 12.28
N ASN A 243 2.90 -11.62 11.10
CA ASN A 243 2.49 -11.02 9.84
C ASN A 243 0.98 -10.72 9.77
N TYR A 244 0.60 -9.85 8.84
CA TYR A 244 -0.76 -9.36 8.69
C TYR A 244 -1.59 -10.13 7.64
N GLU A 245 -1.43 -11.45 7.53
CA GLU A 245 -2.18 -12.29 6.56
C GLU A 245 -3.71 -12.34 6.78
N TYR A 246 -4.16 -11.86 7.94
CA TYR A 246 -5.56 -11.70 8.31
C TYR A 246 -5.90 -10.23 8.60
N GLY A 247 -5.06 -9.31 8.12
CA GLY A 247 -5.30 -7.88 8.19
C GLY A 247 -6.61 -7.50 7.50
N GLY A 248 -7.37 -6.62 8.14
CA GLY A 248 -8.62 -6.11 7.59
C GLY A 248 -8.96 -4.70 8.07
N MET A 249 -9.84 -4.04 7.32
CA MET A 249 -10.58 -2.87 7.73
C MET A 249 -12.02 -3.26 8.05
N LEU A 250 -12.54 -2.67 9.11
CA LEU A 250 -13.92 -2.82 9.55
C LEU A 250 -14.60 -1.46 9.50
N ASP A 251 -15.89 -1.49 9.17
CA ASP A 251 -16.71 -0.29 9.20
C ASP A 251 -16.79 0.30 10.60
N CYS A 252 -16.75 1.63 10.70
CA CYS A 252 -16.81 2.32 11.97
C CYS A 252 -18.10 2.00 12.76
N SER A 253 -19.21 1.65 12.09
CA SER A 253 -20.50 1.33 12.73
C SER A 253 -20.49 0.06 13.60
N ILE A 254 -19.46 -0.78 13.51
CA ILE A 254 -19.34 -2.00 14.33
C ILE A 254 -19.03 -1.67 15.80
N ALA A 255 -18.47 -0.49 16.07
CA ALA A 255 -18.16 -0.05 17.43
C ALA A 255 -19.41 0.36 18.23
N SER A 256 -19.29 0.24 19.56
CA SER A 256 -20.27 0.74 20.52
C SER A 256 -19.87 2.16 20.96
N TYR A 257 -20.57 3.16 20.44
CA TYR A 257 -20.33 4.58 20.72
C TYR A 257 -21.19 5.12 21.87
N SER A 258 -20.69 6.15 22.53
CA SER A 258 -21.47 6.98 23.45
C SER A 258 -22.46 7.89 22.67
N PRO A 259 -23.50 8.44 23.32
CA PRO A 259 -24.55 9.23 22.65
C PRO A 259 -24.07 10.49 21.90
N GLU A 260 -22.86 10.97 22.20
CA GLU A 260 -22.26 12.17 21.64
C GLU A 260 -21.68 11.95 20.23
N PHE A 261 -21.64 10.71 19.75
CA PHE A 261 -21.19 10.40 18.40
C PHE A 261 -22.31 10.51 17.37
N CYS A 262 -21.94 11.00 16.20
CA CYS A 262 -22.76 11.00 15.00
C CYS A 262 -22.05 10.24 13.88
N ILE A 263 -22.82 9.71 12.93
CA ILE A 263 -22.28 9.23 11.64
C ILE A 263 -22.41 10.34 10.62
N GLY A 264 -21.36 10.61 9.87
CA GLY A 264 -21.34 11.65 8.83
C GLY A 264 -20.34 11.35 7.74
N GLU A 265 -20.32 12.24 6.75
CA GLU A 265 -19.30 12.29 5.70
C GLU A 265 -18.61 13.65 5.75
N LEU A 266 -17.39 13.72 5.19
CA LEU A 266 -16.72 15.00 5.06
C LEU A 266 -17.54 15.89 4.11
N PRO A 267 -17.91 17.13 4.50
CA PRO A 267 -18.69 18.01 3.66
C PRO A 267 -18.03 18.23 2.28
N PRO A 268 -18.82 18.31 1.19
CA PRO A 268 -18.29 18.63 -0.13
C PRO A 268 -17.53 19.96 -0.11
N GLY A 269 -16.32 19.96 -0.67
CA GLY A 269 -15.47 21.15 -0.76
C GLY A 269 -14.49 21.34 0.40
N GLU A 270 -14.60 20.55 1.46
CA GLU A 270 -13.50 20.47 2.45
C GLU A 270 -12.23 19.94 1.77
N PRO A 271 -11.06 20.53 2.04
CA PRO A 271 -9.81 20.02 1.50
C PRO A 271 -9.58 18.59 2.01
N LEU A 272 -9.45 17.64 1.08
CA LEU A 272 -9.14 16.24 1.32
C LEU A 272 -7.89 15.88 0.52
N MET A 273 -6.93 15.22 1.18
CA MET A 273 -5.73 14.72 0.52
C MET A 273 -5.59 13.20 0.70
N ASN A 274 -4.93 12.55 -0.27
CA ASN A 274 -4.51 11.14 -0.21
C ASN A 274 -5.66 10.15 0.08
N TRP A 275 -6.90 10.49 -0.29
CA TRP A 275 -8.06 9.62 -0.08
C TRP A 275 -9.09 9.81 -1.19
N ARG A 276 -9.38 8.71 -1.88
CA ARG A 276 -10.35 8.64 -2.98
C ARG A 276 -11.58 7.77 -2.66
N PHE A 277 -11.59 7.19 -1.46
CA PHE A 277 -12.66 6.31 -1.01
C PHE A 277 -13.71 7.13 -0.23
N PRO A 278 -14.90 6.57 0.05
CA PRO A 278 -15.91 7.25 0.86
C PRO A 278 -15.34 7.75 2.19
N THR A 279 -15.86 8.88 2.65
CA THR A 279 -15.46 9.52 3.91
C THR A 279 -16.48 9.28 5.01
N VAL A 280 -17.30 8.24 4.93
CA VAL A 280 -18.26 7.89 6.00
C VAL A 280 -17.47 7.57 7.27
N HIS A 281 -17.74 8.30 8.34
CA HIS A 281 -17.02 8.20 9.60
C HIS A 281 -17.92 8.46 10.80
N ALA A 282 -17.56 7.87 11.94
CA ALA A 282 -18.12 8.23 13.23
C ALA A 282 -17.36 9.43 13.80
N TRP A 283 -18.05 10.46 14.30
CA TRP A 283 -17.41 11.65 14.81
C TRP A 283 -18.06 12.23 16.06
N THR A 284 -17.23 12.90 16.85
CA THR A 284 -17.67 13.75 17.97
C THR A 284 -16.65 14.86 18.21
N ASP A 285 -17.12 16.03 18.61
CA ASP A 285 -16.28 17.10 19.18
C ASP A 285 -16.45 17.19 20.72
N ASP A 286 -17.25 16.30 21.32
CA ASP A 286 -17.52 16.33 22.75
C ASP A 286 -16.35 15.70 23.54
N PRO A 287 -15.81 16.38 24.57
CA PRO A 287 -14.71 15.85 25.39
C PRO A 287 -15.09 14.64 26.24
N VAL A 288 -16.38 14.30 26.40
CA VAL A 288 -16.81 13.07 27.08
C VAL A 288 -17.08 11.91 26.12
N GLY A 289 -17.00 12.15 24.81
CA GLY A 289 -17.24 11.15 23.79
C GLY A 289 -16.27 9.98 23.90
N GLY A 290 -16.80 8.75 23.84
CA GLY A 290 -15.99 7.54 23.81
C GLY A 290 -16.66 6.40 23.04
N PHE A 291 -15.86 5.39 22.71
CA PHE A 291 -16.38 4.18 22.08
C PHE A 291 -15.53 2.97 22.43
N SER A 292 -16.07 1.79 22.16
CA SER A 292 -15.34 0.54 22.29
C SER A 292 -15.67 -0.42 21.18
N PHE A 293 -14.72 -1.30 20.87
CA PHE A 293 -14.93 -2.38 19.91
C PHE A 293 -14.06 -3.58 20.27
N GLU A 294 -14.43 -4.72 19.71
CA GLU A 294 -13.72 -5.99 19.91
C GLU A 294 -13.32 -6.58 18.57
N VAL A 295 -12.09 -7.08 18.50
CA VAL A 295 -11.55 -7.76 17.31
C VAL A 295 -10.71 -8.95 17.75
N THR A 296 -10.60 -9.97 16.90
CA THR A 296 -9.69 -11.10 17.14
C THR A 296 -8.45 -10.95 16.27
N GLY A 297 -7.26 -11.01 16.87
CA GLY A 297 -6.00 -10.82 16.17
C GLY A 297 -4.82 -10.70 17.12
N GLN A 298 -3.66 -10.32 16.59
CA GLN A 298 -2.49 -9.89 17.36
C GLN A 298 -2.38 -8.38 17.41
N ARG A 299 -3.04 -7.66 16.49
CA ARG A 299 -3.03 -6.20 16.49
C ARG A 299 -4.40 -5.65 16.12
N ALA A 300 -4.66 -4.45 16.61
CA ALA A 300 -5.82 -3.65 16.28
C ALA A 300 -5.37 -2.23 15.96
N GLY A 301 -6.25 -1.43 15.38
CA GLY A 301 -5.96 -0.03 15.08
C GLY A 301 -7.19 0.76 14.69
N LEU A 302 -6.94 2.00 14.30
CA LEU A 302 -7.93 2.93 13.77
C LEU A 302 -7.40 3.54 12.48
N VAL A 303 -8.29 3.94 11.60
CA VAL A 303 -8.02 4.98 10.61
C VAL A 303 -8.82 6.19 11.03
N LEU A 304 -8.13 7.28 11.31
CA LEU A 304 -8.75 8.55 11.67
C LEU A 304 -8.75 9.48 10.47
N LEU A 305 -9.79 10.29 10.31
CA LEU A 305 -9.81 11.39 9.36
C LEU A 305 -9.25 12.64 10.05
N CYS A 306 -7.94 12.79 10.03
CA CYS A 306 -7.26 13.92 10.70
C CYS A 306 -7.21 15.14 9.80
N GLY A 307 -7.44 16.32 10.37
CA GLY A 307 -7.52 17.62 9.68
C GLY A 307 -7.44 18.79 10.68
N PRO A 308 -7.89 20.00 10.29
CA PRO A 308 -7.60 21.23 11.04
C PRO A 308 -8.09 21.23 12.48
N ASP A 309 -9.11 20.44 12.78
CA ASP A 309 -9.81 20.39 14.06
C ASP A 309 -9.53 19.10 14.86
N THR A 310 -8.52 18.32 14.47
CA THR A 310 -8.20 17.05 15.12
C THR A 310 -7.81 17.23 16.58
N GLY A 311 -8.48 16.48 17.43
CA GLY A 311 -8.22 16.39 18.87
C GLY A 311 -7.25 15.27 19.24
N ILE A 312 -6.96 15.20 20.53
CA ILE A 312 -6.16 14.16 21.15
C ILE A 312 -7.11 13.12 21.75
N PHE A 313 -6.86 11.84 21.49
CA PHE A 313 -7.62 10.75 22.09
C PHE A 313 -6.72 9.92 23.01
N GLU A 314 -7.34 9.11 23.86
CA GLU A 314 -6.64 8.07 24.62
C GLU A 314 -7.30 6.71 24.38
N TYR A 315 -6.51 5.65 24.45
CA TYR A 315 -7.00 4.28 24.29
C TYR A 315 -6.56 3.37 25.45
N SER A 316 -7.38 2.37 25.75
CA SER A 316 -7.07 1.27 26.66
C SER A 316 -7.24 -0.06 25.92
N LEU A 317 -6.23 -0.93 26.03
CA LEU A 317 -6.27 -2.30 25.54
C LEU A 317 -6.60 -3.25 26.70
N ASN A 318 -7.63 -4.08 26.52
CA ASN A 318 -8.02 -5.13 27.46
C ASN A 318 -8.23 -4.61 28.91
N GLY A 319 -8.72 -3.37 29.06
CA GLY A 319 -8.94 -2.74 30.36
C GLY A 319 -7.66 -2.27 31.08
N GLY A 320 -6.52 -2.23 30.37
CA GLY A 320 -5.27 -1.68 30.87
C GLY A 320 -5.30 -0.15 31.03
N ALA A 321 -4.15 0.43 31.36
CA ALA A 321 -3.99 1.88 31.50
C ALA A 321 -4.27 2.60 30.16
N PHE A 322 -4.88 3.79 30.25
CA PHE A 322 -5.08 4.63 29.09
C PHE A 322 -3.77 5.24 28.62
N THR A 323 -3.55 5.21 27.31
CA THR A 323 -2.42 5.83 26.63
C THR A 323 -2.93 6.93 25.71
N GLU A 324 -2.42 8.14 25.89
CA GLU A 324 -2.75 9.29 25.05
C GLU A 324 -2.06 9.23 23.68
N VAL A 325 -2.75 9.69 22.65
CA VAL A 325 -2.28 9.74 21.26
C VAL A 325 -2.66 11.08 20.63
N ASN A 326 -1.64 11.82 20.18
CA ASN A 326 -1.80 13.01 19.35
C ASN A 326 -1.37 12.69 17.92
N LEU A 327 -2.32 12.72 16.97
CA LEU A 327 -2.05 12.51 15.55
C LEU A 327 -2.02 13.81 14.72
N PHE A 328 -2.12 14.97 15.38
CA PHE A 328 -2.06 16.25 14.69
C PHE A 328 -0.64 16.54 14.21
N ASP A 329 -0.45 16.69 12.89
CA ASP A 329 0.84 16.92 12.25
C ASP A 329 0.89 18.20 11.41
N GLU A 330 1.94 18.41 10.60
CA GLU A 330 2.05 19.59 9.72
C GLU A 330 1.02 19.65 8.58
N TRP A 331 0.36 18.55 8.24
CA TRP A 331 -0.61 18.48 7.14
C TRP A 331 -2.03 18.78 7.61
N CYS A 332 -2.34 18.46 8.88
CA CYS A 332 -3.64 18.71 9.48
C CYS A 332 -4.17 20.14 9.27
N PRO A 333 -3.39 21.24 9.39
CA PRO A 333 -3.92 22.59 9.16
C PRO A 333 -4.46 22.84 7.75
N GLY A 334 -3.99 22.09 6.74
CA GLY A 334 -4.28 22.36 5.34
C GLY A 334 -5.38 21.50 4.74
N ALA A 335 -5.55 20.26 5.21
CA ALA A 335 -6.57 19.35 4.71
C ALA A 335 -6.87 18.20 5.67
N TYR A 336 -8.00 17.55 5.45
CA TYR A 336 -8.28 16.24 6.02
C TYR A 336 -7.52 15.15 5.27
N ARG A 337 -7.07 14.13 5.99
CA ARG A 337 -6.39 12.95 5.44
C ARG A 337 -6.60 11.72 6.33
N PRO A 338 -6.56 10.51 5.75
CA PRO A 338 -6.58 9.28 6.52
C PRO A 338 -5.24 9.13 7.26
N VAL A 339 -5.31 8.85 8.56
CA VAL A 339 -4.15 8.55 9.41
C VAL A 339 -4.38 7.20 10.08
N PRO A 340 -3.70 6.14 9.64
CA PRO A 340 -3.74 4.87 10.34
C PRO A 340 -2.96 5.00 11.66
N PHE A 341 -3.53 4.47 12.73
CA PHE A 341 -2.88 4.33 14.02
C PHE A 341 -3.03 2.88 14.49
N MET A 342 -1.91 2.18 14.58
CA MET A 342 -1.87 0.78 15.01
C MET A 342 -1.51 0.69 16.48
N PHE A 343 -2.39 0.09 17.29
CA PHE A 343 -2.12 -0.17 18.70
C PHE A 343 -0.94 -1.15 18.88
N PRO A 344 -0.32 -1.21 20.07
CA PRO A 344 0.77 -2.15 20.35
C PRO A 344 0.42 -3.59 19.98
N LEU A 345 1.39 -4.27 19.34
CA LEU A 345 1.29 -5.69 19.00
C LEU A 345 1.14 -6.53 20.28
N GLN A 346 0.21 -7.48 20.26
CA GLN A 346 -0.01 -8.46 21.33
C GLN A 346 0.78 -9.73 21.04
N ALA A 347 1.20 -10.43 22.09
CA ALA A 347 2.04 -11.63 21.98
C ALA A 347 1.33 -12.84 21.36
N GLU A 348 0.00 -12.92 21.48
CA GLU A 348 -0.80 -14.04 21.00
C GLU A 348 -2.04 -13.54 20.26
N ARG A 349 -2.53 -14.36 19.31
CA ARG A 349 -3.82 -14.14 18.65
C ARG A 349 -4.94 -14.36 19.68
N ALA A 350 -5.64 -13.29 20.03
CA ALA A 350 -6.72 -13.35 21.01
C ALA A 350 -7.82 -12.32 20.70
N LEU A 351 -8.94 -12.43 21.40
CA LEU A 351 -9.94 -11.37 21.45
C LEU A 351 -9.32 -10.16 22.17
N MET A 352 -9.29 -9.02 21.49
CA MET A 352 -8.87 -7.74 22.03
C MET A 352 -10.07 -6.85 22.23
N ARG A 353 -10.20 -6.24 23.40
CA ARG A 353 -11.15 -5.16 23.66
C ARG A 353 -10.42 -3.83 23.67
N ILE A 354 -10.85 -2.92 22.81
CA ILE A 354 -10.27 -1.59 22.70
C ILE A 354 -11.32 -0.59 23.19
N THR A 355 -10.92 0.30 24.10
CA THR A 355 -11.75 1.41 24.56
C THR A 355 -11.05 2.72 24.24
N ILE A 356 -11.76 3.67 23.64
CA ILE A 356 -11.25 4.95 23.20
C ILE A 356 -12.06 6.07 23.84
N ARG A 357 -11.38 7.15 24.22
CA ARG A 357 -12.01 8.37 24.74
C ARG A 357 -11.40 9.59 24.07
N ASN A 358 -12.24 10.57 23.76
CA ASN A 358 -11.79 11.92 23.50
C ASN A 358 -11.21 12.49 24.81
N THR A 359 -10.08 13.17 24.76
CA THR A 359 -9.48 13.78 25.95
C THR A 359 -9.96 15.21 26.18
N GLY A 360 -10.64 15.81 25.20
CA GLY A 360 -10.92 17.25 25.17
C GLY A 360 -9.67 18.12 25.01
N ARG A 361 -8.50 17.52 24.79
CA ARG A 361 -7.23 18.21 24.51
C ARG A 361 -6.97 18.26 23.01
N ARG A 362 -6.06 19.16 22.61
CA ARG A 362 -5.66 19.37 21.23
C ARG A 362 -4.23 19.88 21.12
N ASP A 363 -3.63 19.71 19.95
CA ASP A 363 -2.41 20.45 19.58
C ASP A 363 -2.72 21.97 19.56
N SER A 364 -1.75 22.80 19.95
CA SER A 364 -1.86 24.25 19.93
C SER A 364 -2.27 24.86 18.57
N ARG A 365 -1.95 24.17 17.47
CA ARG A 365 -2.27 24.54 16.09
C ARG A 365 -3.66 24.08 15.65
N SER A 366 -4.27 23.14 16.37
CA SER A 366 -5.59 22.61 16.05
C SER A 366 -6.68 23.62 16.37
N THR A 367 -7.67 23.74 15.49
CA THR A 367 -8.82 24.62 15.64
C THR A 367 -9.94 23.99 16.48
N GLY A 368 -9.86 22.69 16.75
CA GLY A 368 -10.90 21.92 17.45
C GLY A 368 -10.34 20.76 18.28
N MET A 369 -11.22 19.86 18.71
CA MET A 369 -10.88 18.68 19.50
C MET A 369 -11.58 17.43 18.97
N GLY A 370 -11.87 17.41 17.67
CA GLY A 370 -12.72 16.40 17.08
C GLY A 370 -12.02 15.06 16.92
N LEU A 371 -12.80 14.01 17.13
CA LEU A 371 -12.40 12.61 16.97
C LEU A 371 -13.23 12.03 15.82
N ARG A 372 -12.59 11.81 14.66
CA ARG A 372 -13.24 11.34 13.42
C ARG A 372 -12.70 9.97 13.03
N VAL A 373 -13.47 8.92 13.30
CA VAL A 373 -13.08 7.51 13.10
C VAL A 373 -13.62 7.01 11.77
N LEU A 374 -12.73 6.87 10.80
CA LEU A 374 -13.05 6.43 9.44
C LEU A 374 -13.21 4.90 9.37
N LYS A 375 -12.26 4.15 9.95
CA LYS A 375 -12.26 2.68 9.96
C LYS A 375 -11.68 2.14 11.27
N LEU A 376 -12.03 0.91 11.60
CA LEU A 376 -11.37 0.11 12.63
C LEU A 376 -10.48 -0.93 11.95
N LEU A 377 -9.36 -1.30 12.57
CA LEU A 377 -8.38 -2.22 11.99
C LEU A 377 -8.18 -3.45 12.88
N HIS A 378 -7.88 -4.59 12.26
CA HIS A 378 -7.40 -5.80 12.93
C HIS A 378 -6.35 -6.52 12.08
N SER A 379 -5.39 -7.23 12.69
CA SER A 379 -4.44 -8.13 12.00
C SER A 379 -3.94 -9.28 12.86
#